data_AF-A0A0B7MPB4-F1
#
_entry.id   AF-A0A0B7MPB4-F1
#
_cell.length_a   1.000
_cell.length_b   1.000
_cell.length_c   1.000
_cell.angle_alpha   90.00
_cell.angle_beta   90.00
_cell.angle_gamma   90.00
#
_symmetry.space_group_name_H-M   'P 1'
#
loop_
_entity.id
_entity.type
_entity.pdbx_description
1 polymer ?
#
loop_
_entity_poly.entity_id
_entity_poly.type
_entity_poly.pdbx_seq_one_letter_code
_entity_poly.pdbx_strand_id
1 'polypeptide(L)' 'MGVPNVKVVGNKVRSDKEKNFLRNSFTPDELLGILEFNEELWEKSMLDDPQGLEEVLVDSVSKLFDGIISEGGGVAGG' A
#
# COMPACT_ATOMS: atom_id res chain seq x y z
N MET A 1 14.02 -21.86 9.52
CA MET A 1 12.57 -21.73 9.25
C MET A 1 12.35 -20.28 8.84
N GLY A 2 11.98 -20.06 7.58
CA GLY A 2 11.78 -18.72 7.02
C GLY A 2 10.30 -18.42 6.84
N VAL A 3 9.96 -17.14 6.66
CA VAL A 3 8.61 -16.72 6.27
C VAL A 3 8.35 -17.22 4.85
N PRO A 4 7.28 -18.02 4.61
CA PRO A 4 7.09 -18.71 3.34
C PRO A 4 6.67 -17.77 2.19
N ASN A 5 6.01 -16.66 2.51
CA ASN A 5 5.51 -15.69 1.52
C ASN A 5 6.00 -14.29 1.89
N VAL A 6 6.89 -13.74 1.05
CA VAL A 6 7.38 -12.36 1.16
C VAL A 6 6.87 -11.60 -0.05
N LYS A 7 6.22 -10.46 0.20
CA LYS A 7 5.67 -9.57 -0.83
C LYS A 7 6.17 -8.15 -0.58
N VAL A 8 6.19 -7.35 -1.63
CA VAL A 8 6.70 -5.98 -1.64
C VAL A 8 5.56 -5.00 -1.92
N VAL A 9 5.54 -3.90 -1.16
CA VAL A 9 4.66 -2.76 -1.40
C VAL A 9 5.53 -1.55 -1.72
N GLY A 10 5.32 -0.96 -2.89
CA GLY A 10 5.96 0.30 -3.26
C GLY A 10 5.24 1.48 -2.61
N ASN A 11 5.75 1.97 -1.48
CA ASN A 11 5.12 3.09 -0.76
C ASN A 11 5.71 4.46 -1.16
N LYS A 12 4.91 5.52 -1.06
CA LYS A 12 5.28 6.93 -1.31
C LYS A 12 5.84 7.21 -2.71
N VAL A 13 5.28 6.57 -3.73
CA VAL A 13 5.72 6.74 -5.12
C VAL A 13 5.21 8.08 -5.67
N ARG A 14 6.12 8.94 -6.15
CA ARG A 14 5.82 10.31 -6.59
C ARG A 14 5.84 10.47 -8.10
N SER A 15 6.42 9.51 -8.82
CA SER A 15 6.64 9.62 -10.26
C SER A 15 6.45 8.30 -11.00
N ASP A 16 6.12 8.39 -12.30
CA ASP A 16 6.01 7.20 -13.16
C ASP A 16 7.36 6.49 -13.33
N LYS A 17 8.48 7.22 -13.19
CA LYS A 17 9.82 6.62 -13.18
C LYS A 17 9.98 5.64 -12.02
N GLU A 18 9.51 5.99 -10.84
CA GLU A 18 9.55 5.12 -9.65
C GLU A 18 8.57 3.96 -9.78
N LYS A 19 7.37 4.18 -10.34
CA LYS A 19 6.43 3.08 -10.66
C LYS A 19 7.07 2.06 -11.58
N ASN A 20 7.72 2.53 -12.64
CA ASN A 20 8.38 1.66 -13.62
C ASN A 20 9.61 0.97 -13.02
N PHE A 21 10.36 1.65 -12.15
CA PHE A 21 11.44 1.03 -11.40
C PHE A 21 10.94 -0.16 -10.56
N LEU A 22 9.85 0.01 -9.81
CA LEU A 22 9.28 -1.07 -8.98
C LEU A 22 8.75 -2.22 -9.82
N ARG A 23 8.03 -1.94 -10.92
CA ARG A 23 7.51 -2.96 -11.84
C ARG A 23 8.61 -3.73 -12.59
N ASN A 24 9.75 -3.10 -12.83
CA ASN A 24 10.90 -3.74 -13.47
C ASN A 24 11.79 -4.50 -12.48
N SER A 25 11.73 -4.16 -11.19
CA SER A 25 12.60 -4.74 -10.16
C SER A 25 11.98 -5.97 -9.48
N PHE A 26 10.66 -6.10 -9.51
CA PHE A 26 9.92 -7.18 -8.88
C PHE A 26 8.99 -7.84 -9.88
N THR A 27 8.79 -9.15 -9.74
CA THR A 27 7.77 -9.85 -10.53
C THR A 27 6.36 -9.39 -10.12
N PRO A 28 5.35 -9.54 -11.00
CA PRO A 28 3.97 -9.21 -10.66
C PRO A 28 3.47 -9.93 -9.40
N ASP A 29 3.94 -11.15 -9.16
CA ASP A 29 3.60 -11.93 -7.97
C ASP A 29 4.32 -11.42 -6.72
N GLU A 30 5.49 -10.79 -6.83
CA GLU A 30 6.20 -10.24 -5.67
C GLU A 30 5.71 -8.83 -5.29
N LEU A 31 5.21 -8.06 -6.26
CA LEU A 31 4.73 -6.69 -6.06
C LEU A 31 3.22 -6.67 -5.78
N LEU A 32 2.88 -6.55 -4.51
CA LEU A 32 1.48 -6.54 -4.06
C LEU A 32 0.74 -5.26 -4.47
N GLY A 33 1.48 -4.15 -4.60
CA GLY A 33 0.94 -2.92 -5.17
C GLY A 33 1.82 -1.71 -4.92
N ILE A 34 1.34 -0.57 -5.41
CA ILE A 34 2.02 0.72 -5.31
C ILE A 34 1.06 1.72 -4.68
N LEU A 35 1.51 2.36 -3.59
CA LEU A 35 0.88 3.53 -3.01
C LEU A 35 1.58 4.77 -3.55
N GLU A 36 0.78 5.60 -4.22
CA GLU A 36 1.23 6.92 -4.62
C GLU A 36 1.36 7.83 -3.40
N PHE A 37 2.31 8.75 -3.47
CA PHE A 37 2.43 9.79 -2.48
C PHE A 37 1.21 10.71 -2.55
N ASN A 38 0.49 10.82 -1.44
CA ASN A 38 -0.61 11.75 -1.28
C ASN A 38 -0.14 12.92 -0.40
N GLU A 39 -0.07 14.11 -1.00
CA GLU A 39 0.36 15.34 -0.31
C GLU A 39 -0.63 15.73 0.79
N GLU A 40 -1.94 15.59 0.55
CA GLU A 40 -2.99 15.83 1.55
C GLU A 40 -2.87 14.89 2.75
N LEU A 41 -2.57 13.60 2.52
CA LEU A 41 -2.31 12.64 3.61
C LEU A 41 -1.08 13.05 4.43
N TRP A 42 -0.03 13.53 3.76
CA TRP A 42 1.19 13.98 4.43
C TRP A 42 0.96 15.24 5.26
N GLU A 43 0.28 16.24 4.70
CA GLU A 43 -0.11 17.47 5.39
C GLU A 43 -1.02 17.18 6.58
N LYS A 44 -2.06 16.36 6.40
CA LYS A 44 -2.97 15.94 7.48
C LYS A 44 -2.27 15.12 8.55
N SER A 45 -1.25 14.33 8.20
CA SER A 45 -0.46 13.60 9.22
C SER A 45 0.42 14.50 10.08
N MET A 46 0.69 15.74 9.65
CA MET A 46 1.41 16.76 10.41
C MET A 46 0.46 17.61 11.27
N LEU A 47 -0.84 17.55 11.00
CA LEU A 47 -1.88 18.14 11.84
C LEU A 47 -2.26 17.10 12.90
N ASP A 48 -2.35 17.50 14.17
CA ASP A 48 -2.87 16.66 15.26
C ASP A 48 -4.41 16.47 15.15
N ASP A 49 -4.93 16.27 13.94
CA ASP A 49 -6.34 16.00 13.66
C ASP A 49 -6.49 14.54 13.17
N PRO A 50 -6.73 13.59 14.09
CA PRO A 50 -6.85 12.19 13.76
C PRO A 50 -8.10 11.84 12.94
N GLN A 51 -9.14 12.69 12.91
CA GLN A 51 -10.40 12.37 12.22
C GLN A 51 -10.28 12.56 10.70
N GLY A 52 -9.67 13.66 10.25
CA GLY A 52 -9.43 13.91 8.83
C GLY A 52 -8.37 13.01 8.21
N LEU A 53 -7.49 12.43 9.04
CA LEU A 53 -6.46 11.48 8.64
C LEU A 53 -7.07 10.11 8.30
N GLU A 54 -8.05 9.64 9.07
CA GLU A 54 -8.63 8.30 8.93
C GLU A 54 -9.29 8.07 7.57
N GLU A 55 -10.08 9.04 7.08
CA GLU A 55 -10.79 8.94 5.80
C GLU A 55 -9.83 8.81 4.60
N VAL A 56 -8.79 9.66 4.54
CA VAL A 56 -7.81 9.68 3.43
C VAL A 56 -6.90 8.43 3.48
N LEU A 57 -6.62 7.93 4.70
CA LEU A 57 -5.81 6.73 4.90
C LEU A 57 -6.57 5.48 4.47
N VAL A 58 -7.86 5.39 4.79
CA VAL A 58 -8.74 4.30 4.36
C VAL A 58 -8.81 4.23 2.85
N ASP A 59 -9.01 5.34 2.14
CA ASP A 59 -9.06 5.34 0.66
C ASP A 59 -7.75 4.89 0.01
N SER A 60 -6.62 5.29 0.61
CA SER A 60 -5.29 4.96 0.09
C SER A 60 -4.93 3.50 0.35
N VAL A 61 -5.22 3.00 1.55
CA VAL A 61 -4.79 1.67 2.01
C VAL A 61 -5.77 0.57 1.60
N SER A 62 -7.08 0.85 1.47
CA SER A 62 -8.10 -0.17 1.14
C SER A 62 -7.76 -0.94 -0.14
N LYS A 63 -7.25 -0.24 -1.17
CA LYS A 63 -6.87 -0.86 -2.44
C LYS A 63 -5.72 -1.87 -2.31
N LEU A 64 -4.79 -1.64 -1.38
CA LEU A 64 -3.75 -2.63 -1.06
C LEU A 64 -4.28 -3.73 -0.16
N PHE A 65 -5.16 -3.38 0.77
CA PHE A 65 -5.73 -4.32 1.74
C PHE A 65 -6.48 -5.46 1.05
N ASP A 66 -7.24 -5.14 0.00
CA ASP A 66 -7.90 -6.13 -0.86
C ASP A 66 -6.88 -7.11 -1.50
N GLY A 67 -5.73 -6.59 -1.95
CA GLY A 67 -4.64 -7.39 -2.48
C GLY A 67 -4.02 -8.31 -1.42
N ILE A 68 -3.81 -7.81 -0.19
CA ILE A 68 -3.26 -8.58 0.93
C ILE A 68 -4.23 -9.71 1.34
N ILE A 69 -5.54 -9.43 1.40
CA ILE A 69 -6.58 -10.42 1.73
C ILE A 69 -6.69 -11.49 0.65
N SER A 70 -6.64 -11.11 -0.63
CA SER A 70 -6.70 -12.05 -1.75
C SER A 70 -5.48 -12.98 -1.80
N GLU A 71 -4.27 -12.43 -1.61
CA GLU A 71 -3.01 -13.17 -1.65
C GLU A 71 -2.74 -13.98 -0.38
N GLY A 72 -3.08 -13.43 0.79
CA GLY A 72 -2.83 -14.04 2.09
C GLY A 72 -3.90 -15.05 2.52
N GLY A 73 -5.02 -15.14 1.80
CA GLY A 73 -6.19 -15.88 2.24
C GLY A 73 -6.77 -15.24 3.49
N GLY A 74 -7.35 -14.04 3.37
CA GLY A 74 -7.96 -13.37 4.51
C GLY A 74 -9.05 -14.24 5.14
N VAL A 75 -8.92 -14.46 6.44
CA VAL A 75 -9.93 -15.02 7.34
C VAL A 75 -11.32 -14.50 6.96
N ALA A 76 -12.19 -15.41 6.54
CA ALA A 76 -13.62 -15.20 6.58
C ALA A 76 -14.00 -14.94 8.04
N GLY A 77 -14.11 -13.66 8.43
CA GLY A 77 -14.76 -13.27 9.66
C GLY A 77 -16.25 -13.58 9.53
N GLY A 78 -16.73 -14.56 10.31
CA GLY A 78 -18.14 -14.82 10.53
C GLY A 78 -18.78 -13.88 11.54
#